data_AF-A0A6F8YDE5-F1
#
_entry.id   AF-A0A6F8YDE5-F1
#
_cell.length_a   1.000
_cell.length_b   1.000
_cell.length_c   1.000
_cell.angle_alpha   90.00
_cell.angle_beta   90.00
_cell.angle_gamma   90.00
#
_symmetry.space_group_name_H-M   'P 1'
#
loop_
_entity.id
_entity.type
_entity.pdbx_description
1 polymer ?
#
loop_
_entity_poly.entity_id
_entity_poly.type
_entity_poly.pdbx_seq_one_letter_code
_entity_poly.pdbx_strand_id
1 'polypeptide(L)'
;MESLRERGGAEAAHDGAERATSAGPVVLDAPIVAVTVYPDRARVTRRGKLLLPSGLSTVHIGPLPLGLHRDSVRVGGHGAATVLGVDVVVRHQARPTGRTLAEVEEARRAVAAELAELADAEAVEAQRVEFLTTLAQRAGSTYARAVAAGESDPAAVAAFADSIADQLSAGKARQRDLARRAEEARDRKAALDRRHREVSGKRGPDQLAAAVSLQVSGADGRGRSEPFGTASEGVELELSYVVDGAGWESTYDVRLADDRLAVTWFGLVTQHTGEDWPECELVLSTARPATTTTVPDPDPWYLDRIRPLPVARAVAASRSKEMLRAGGPPLPPPAPSGYAADTFAADAEVALLEESTGVVEQGVAAATYRPEHPVAVPADGTAHRATVAVLELGAELDYVTAPAQSPDAHLRATAVNSSAHTLLPGPASVFHDADFVGATRLETWAPGEEVELALGLDDRIRVERKLIRRSATKAALGSTRRREVEYRTTVANHTPRPAKVTVLDQIPVSRDEGITVRAFKVDPNPVDRTDLGVLSWKLELAPGETKEVNMGLRVELARGVEMSGWRE
;
A
#
# COMPACT_ATOMS: atom_id res chain seq x y z
N MET A 1 -46.34 -88.29 -4.59
CA MET A 1 -47.72 -87.86 -4.31
C MET A 1 -47.76 -86.36 -4.54
N GLU A 2 -47.95 -85.95 -5.80
CA GLU A 2 -49.24 -85.45 -6.33
C GLU A 2 -49.58 -84.07 -5.74
N SER A 3 -49.31 -82.96 -6.43
CA SER A 3 -50.10 -82.37 -7.54
C SER A 3 -51.38 -81.68 -7.07
N LEU A 4 -51.40 -80.33 -7.10
CA LEU A 4 -52.55 -79.46 -7.45
C LEU A 4 -52.05 -77.99 -7.49
N ARG A 5 -51.68 -77.44 -8.66
CA ARG A 5 -52.46 -76.70 -9.68
C ARG A 5 -53.06 -75.34 -9.24
N GLU A 6 -52.37 -74.29 -9.69
CA GLU A 6 -52.80 -73.09 -10.44
C GLU A 6 -54.25 -72.55 -10.36
N ARG A 7 -54.33 -71.22 -10.11
CA ARG A 7 -55.01 -70.12 -10.85
C ARG A 7 -55.15 -68.96 -9.86
N GLY A 8 -54.65 -67.74 -10.04
CA GLY A 8 -54.69 -66.85 -11.21
C GLY A 8 -55.64 -65.68 -10.89
N GLY A 9 -55.14 -64.44 -10.75
CA GLY A 9 -55.98 -63.27 -10.45
C GLY A 9 -55.17 -61.97 -10.25
N ALA A 10 -55.31 -61.04 -11.20
CA ALA A 10 -54.56 -59.81 -11.39
C ALA A 10 -54.83 -58.65 -10.40
N GLU A 11 -53.87 -57.72 -10.37
CA GLU A 11 -54.03 -56.26 -10.48
C GLU A 11 -53.74 -55.35 -9.25
N ALA A 12 -52.66 -54.54 -9.42
CA ALA A 12 -52.41 -53.17 -8.92
C ALA A 12 -52.29 -52.95 -7.39
N ALA A 13 -51.42 -52.10 -6.83
CA ALA A 13 -50.57 -51.03 -7.34
C ALA A 13 -49.46 -50.72 -6.32
N HIS A 14 -48.38 -50.10 -6.81
CA HIS A 14 -47.57 -49.10 -6.11
C HIS A 14 -46.86 -49.51 -4.81
N ASP A 15 -45.62 -50.00 -4.92
CA ASP A 15 -44.55 -49.45 -4.07
C ASP A 15 -43.14 -49.78 -4.60
N GLY A 16 -42.21 -48.85 -4.45
CA GLY A 16 -40.78 -49.13 -4.51
C GLY A 16 -40.02 -48.82 -5.81
N ALA A 17 -40.37 -47.76 -6.53
CA ALA A 17 -39.46 -47.14 -7.49
C ALA A 17 -38.60 -46.08 -6.79
N GLU A 18 -37.49 -46.48 -6.16
CA GLU A 18 -36.42 -45.55 -5.78
C GLU A 18 -35.11 -46.34 -5.57
N ARG A 19 -34.45 -46.69 -6.68
CA ARG A 19 -33.01 -47.02 -6.64
C ARG A 19 -32.25 -45.73 -6.91
N ALA A 20 -31.73 -45.17 -5.81
CA ALA A 20 -30.82 -44.05 -5.74
C ALA A 20 -29.69 -44.18 -6.77
N THR A 21 -29.62 -43.22 -7.70
CA THR A 21 -28.42 -42.94 -8.48
C THR A 21 -27.61 -41.92 -7.69
N SER A 22 -26.87 -42.37 -6.66
CA SER A 22 -25.93 -41.50 -5.95
C SER A 22 -24.55 -41.56 -6.63
N ALA A 23 -24.41 -40.91 -7.78
CA ALA A 23 -23.09 -40.47 -8.21
C ALA A 23 -22.71 -39.28 -7.32
N GLY A 24 -21.67 -39.42 -6.50
CA GLY A 24 -21.15 -38.31 -5.70
C GLY A 24 -20.75 -37.12 -6.57
N PRO A 25 -20.63 -35.90 -6.01
CA PRO A 25 -20.29 -34.70 -6.79
C PRO A 25 -18.93 -34.89 -7.46
N VAL A 26 -18.90 -34.81 -8.80
CA VAL A 26 -17.66 -34.83 -9.58
C VAL A 26 -16.94 -33.52 -9.33
N VAL A 27 -15.72 -33.58 -8.78
CA VAL A 27 -14.88 -32.39 -8.53
C VAL A 27 -13.81 -32.34 -9.62
N LEU A 28 -13.69 -31.19 -10.29
CA LEU A 28 -12.64 -30.92 -11.26
C LEU A 28 -11.53 -30.09 -10.60
N ASP A 29 -10.30 -30.61 -10.68
CA ASP A 29 -9.11 -29.81 -10.43
C ASP A 29 -8.79 -28.98 -11.69
N ALA A 30 -8.84 -27.66 -11.55
CA ALA A 30 -8.64 -26.71 -12.63
C ALA A 30 -7.61 -25.65 -12.19
N PRO A 31 -6.32 -25.83 -12.51
CA PRO A 31 -5.29 -24.85 -12.19
C PRO A 31 -5.55 -23.51 -12.89
N ILE A 32 -5.03 -22.44 -12.29
CA ILE A 32 -5.01 -21.11 -12.88
C ILE A 32 -4.02 -21.12 -14.05
N VAL A 33 -4.51 -20.77 -15.25
CA VAL A 33 -3.70 -20.77 -16.48
C VAL A 33 -3.40 -19.36 -16.98
N ALA A 34 -4.27 -18.39 -16.68
CA ALA A 34 -4.08 -16.99 -17.08
C ALA A 34 -4.75 -16.03 -16.09
N VAL A 35 -4.13 -14.86 -15.90
CA VAL A 35 -4.65 -13.78 -15.06
C VAL A 35 -4.51 -12.46 -15.80
N THR A 36 -5.63 -11.75 -15.99
CA THR A 36 -5.64 -10.35 -16.45
C THR A 36 -5.82 -9.42 -15.27
N VAL A 37 -4.81 -8.63 -14.92
CA VAL A 37 -4.84 -7.66 -13.83
C VAL A 37 -5.23 -6.28 -14.38
N TYR A 38 -6.26 -5.70 -13.80
CA TYR A 38 -6.71 -4.33 -14.03
C TYR A 38 -6.25 -3.43 -12.87
N PRO A 39 -6.39 -2.10 -12.94
CA PRO A 39 -5.93 -1.23 -11.86
C PRO A 39 -6.59 -1.51 -10.49
N ASP A 40 -7.81 -2.07 -10.49
CA ASP A 40 -8.63 -2.24 -9.28
C ASP A 40 -9.17 -3.67 -9.05
N ARG A 41 -8.95 -4.60 -9.99
CA ARG A 41 -9.43 -6.00 -9.92
C ARG A 41 -8.60 -6.92 -10.80
N ALA A 42 -8.82 -8.24 -10.70
CA ALA A 42 -8.25 -9.19 -11.65
C ALA A 42 -9.32 -10.12 -12.24
N ARG A 43 -9.12 -10.54 -13.49
CA ARG A 43 -9.86 -11.64 -14.12
C ARG A 43 -8.97 -12.88 -14.14
N VAL A 44 -9.41 -13.93 -13.47
CA VAL A 44 -8.71 -15.21 -13.37
C VAL A 44 -9.35 -16.22 -14.30
N THR A 45 -8.53 -16.98 -15.02
CA THR A 45 -8.95 -18.05 -15.91
C THR A 45 -8.33 -19.37 -15.46
N ARG A 46 -9.18 -20.37 -15.25
CA ARG A 46 -8.80 -21.73 -14.86
C ARG A 46 -9.17 -22.71 -15.94
N ARG A 47 -8.35 -23.74 -16.13
CA ARG A 47 -8.61 -24.78 -17.13
C ARG A 47 -8.36 -26.16 -16.56
N GLY A 48 -9.27 -27.09 -16.81
CA GLY A 48 -9.15 -28.48 -16.36
C GLY A 48 -9.78 -29.45 -17.37
N LYS A 49 -9.28 -30.68 -17.39
CA LYS A 49 -9.76 -31.76 -18.25
C LYS A 49 -10.36 -32.88 -17.41
N LEU A 50 -11.50 -33.41 -17.82
CA LEU A 50 -12.11 -34.57 -17.18
C LEU A 50 -12.81 -35.51 -18.17
N LEU A 51 -13.01 -36.75 -17.71
CA LEU A 51 -13.80 -37.76 -18.39
C LEU A 51 -15.15 -37.87 -17.67
N LEU A 52 -16.25 -37.71 -18.40
CA LEU A 52 -17.62 -37.73 -17.88
C LEU A 52 -18.45 -38.81 -18.56
N PRO A 53 -19.23 -39.61 -17.82
CA PRO A 53 -20.18 -40.51 -18.44
C PRO A 53 -21.22 -39.74 -19.27
N SER A 54 -21.72 -40.36 -20.34
CA SER A 54 -22.80 -39.80 -21.15
C SER A 54 -24.04 -39.53 -20.30
N GLY A 55 -24.68 -38.37 -20.49
CA GLY A 55 -25.85 -37.96 -19.71
C GLY A 55 -25.64 -36.64 -18.95
N LEU A 56 -26.52 -36.39 -17.98
CA LEU A 56 -26.46 -35.20 -17.13
C LEU A 56 -25.43 -35.41 -16.02
N SER A 57 -24.48 -34.48 -15.91
CA SER A 57 -23.45 -34.48 -14.87
C SER A 57 -23.30 -33.07 -14.27
N THR A 58 -23.16 -32.99 -12.95
CA THR A 58 -22.82 -31.74 -12.26
C THR A 58 -21.37 -31.79 -11.82
N VAL A 59 -20.56 -30.87 -12.34
CA VAL A 59 -19.12 -30.76 -12.05
C VAL A 59 -18.88 -29.56 -11.14
N HIS A 60 -18.12 -29.74 -10.07
CA HIS A 60 -17.76 -28.69 -9.15
C HIS A 60 -16.31 -28.24 -9.40
N ILE A 61 -16.11 -26.95 -9.65
CA ILE A 61 -14.80 -26.32 -9.82
C ILE A 61 -14.54 -25.39 -8.63
N GLY A 62 -13.47 -25.66 -7.88
CA GLY A 62 -13.06 -24.87 -6.71
C GLY A 62 -11.81 -25.42 -6.04
N PRO A 63 -11.32 -24.79 -4.96
CA PRO A 63 -11.92 -23.65 -4.27
C PRO A 63 -11.86 -22.34 -5.09
N LEU A 64 -12.85 -21.46 -4.89
CA LEU A 64 -12.93 -20.12 -5.46
C LEU A 64 -12.90 -19.06 -4.34
N PRO A 65 -12.40 -17.84 -4.61
CA PRO A 65 -12.21 -16.82 -3.59
C PRO A 65 -13.55 -16.22 -3.17
N LEU A 66 -13.68 -15.84 -1.89
CA LEU A 66 -14.90 -15.23 -1.36
C LEU A 66 -15.21 -13.86 -1.97
N GLY A 67 -14.17 -13.11 -2.38
CA GLY A 67 -14.26 -11.79 -3.02
C GLY A 67 -14.61 -11.84 -4.52
N LEU A 68 -14.93 -13.02 -5.05
CA LEU A 68 -15.39 -13.23 -6.42
C LEU A 68 -16.69 -12.46 -6.70
N HIS A 69 -16.74 -11.76 -7.84
CA HIS A 69 -17.99 -11.23 -8.40
C HIS A 69 -18.80 -12.37 -8.98
N ARG A 70 -19.86 -12.80 -8.29
CA ARG A 70 -20.69 -13.96 -8.71
C ARG A 70 -21.23 -13.82 -10.13
N ASP A 71 -21.65 -12.61 -10.51
CA ASP A 71 -22.24 -12.33 -11.82
C ASP A 71 -21.21 -12.31 -12.97
N SER A 72 -19.91 -12.36 -12.63
CA SER A 72 -18.81 -12.39 -13.60
C SER A 72 -18.41 -13.80 -14.03
N VAL A 73 -18.90 -14.85 -13.34
CA VAL A 73 -18.50 -16.24 -13.61
C VAL A 73 -18.98 -16.65 -14.99
N ARG A 74 -18.05 -17.09 -15.84
CA ARG A 74 -18.32 -17.65 -17.17
C ARG A 74 -17.64 -19.00 -17.28
N VAL A 75 -18.32 -19.96 -17.89
CA VAL A 75 -17.77 -21.28 -18.18
C VAL A 75 -17.86 -21.52 -19.68
N GLY A 76 -16.70 -21.75 -20.29
CA GLY A 76 -16.56 -22.32 -21.63
C GLY A 76 -16.12 -23.77 -21.54
N GLY A 77 -16.20 -24.48 -22.65
CA GLY A 77 -15.66 -25.84 -22.73
C GLY A 77 -15.51 -26.32 -24.17
N HIS A 78 -14.63 -27.30 -24.35
CA HIS A 78 -14.38 -27.97 -25.61
C HIS A 78 -14.61 -29.49 -25.42
N GLY A 79 -15.31 -30.12 -26.35
CA GLY A 79 -15.64 -31.56 -26.33
C GLY A 79 -17.13 -31.83 -26.58
N ALA A 80 -17.55 -33.10 -26.52
CA ALA A 80 -18.93 -33.55 -26.75
C ALA A 80 -19.88 -33.27 -25.55
N ALA A 81 -19.80 -32.08 -24.96
CA ALA A 81 -20.62 -31.67 -23.82
C ALA A 81 -21.20 -30.26 -24.02
N THR A 82 -22.47 -30.07 -23.65
CA THR A 82 -23.15 -28.77 -23.64
C THR A 82 -23.28 -28.26 -22.21
N VAL A 83 -22.89 -27.00 -21.97
CA VAL A 83 -23.07 -26.32 -20.67
C VAL A 83 -24.52 -25.87 -20.55
N LEU A 84 -25.25 -26.38 -19.56
CA LEU A 84 -26.65 -26.03 -19.31
C LEU A 84 -26.81 -24.85 -18.35
N GLY A 85 -25.88 -24.67 -17.42
CA GLY A 85 -25.92 -23.61 -16.42
C GLY A 85 -24.74 -23.66 -15.45
N VAL A 86 -24.49 -22.54 -14.79
CA VAL A 86 -23.40 -22.37 -13.81
C VAL A 86 -23.97 -21.68 -12.58
N ASP A 87 -23.87 -22.33 -11.43
CA ASP A 87 -24.28 -21.78 -10.14
C ASP A 87 -23.05 -21.63 -9.21
N VAL A 88 -22.95 -20.51 -8.52
CA VAL A 88 -21.90 -20.30 -7.49
C VAL A 88 -22.44 -20.72 -6.13
N VAL A 89 -21.99 -21.88 -5.65
CA VAL A 89 -22.44 -22.48 -4.39
C VAL A 89 -21.42 -22.28 -3.28
N VAL A 90 -21.90 -22.13 -2.04
CA VAL A 90 -21.06 -22.06 -0.84
C VAL A 90 -20.82 -23.48 -0.34
N ARG A 91 -19.56 -23.91 -0.35
CA ARG A 91 -19.14 -25.20 0.21
C ARG A 91 -18.65 -24.98 1.64
N HIS A 92 -19.48 -25.33 2.60
CA HIS A 92 -19.13 -25.28 4.02
C HIS A 92 -18.12 -26.40 4.33
N GLN A 93 -16.93 -26.03 4.82
CA GLN A 93 -15.96 -27.04 5.25
C GLN A 93 -16.41 -27.70 6.56
N ALA A 94 -16.07 -28.98 6.74
CA ALA A 94 -16.47 -29.76 7.91
C ALA A 94 -15.90 -29.13 9.18
N ARG A 95 -16.79 -28.64 10.05
CA ARG A 95 -16.43 -28.08 11.36
C ARG A 95 -15.75 -29.17 12.20
N PRO A 96 -14.64 -28.88 12.91
CA PRO A 96 -14.24 -29.71 14.04
C PRO A 96 -15.43 -29.86 14.98
N THR A 97 -15.67 -31.07 15.50
CA THR A 97 -16.78 -31.31 16.45
C THR A 97 -16.70 -30.30 17.59
N GLY A 98 -17.78 -29.52 17.82
CA GLY A 98 -17.78 -28.42 18.78
C GLY A 98 -17.39 -28.81 20.21
N ARG A 99 -17.51 -30.11 20.53
CA ARG A 99 -17.10 -30.69 21.80
C ARG A 99 -15.59 -30.57 22.07
N THR A 100 -14.73 -30.86 21.09
CA THR A 100 -13.27 -30.83 21.29
C THR A 100 -12.73 -29.41 21.43
N LEU A 101 -13.36 -28.43 20.77
CA LEU A 101 -12.99 -27.02 20.93
C LEU A 101 -13.40 -26.49 22.31
N ALA A 102 -14.62 -26.80 22.75
CA ALA A 102 -15.13 -26.39 24.07
C ALA A 102 -14.26 -26.96 25.21
N GLU A 103 -13.84 -28.23 25.11
CA GLU A 103 -12.95 -28.89 26.08
C GLU A 103 -11.57 -28.18 26.17
N VAL A 104 -10.99 -27.78 25.03
CA VAL A 104 -9.70 -27.06 25.01
C VAL A 104 -9.84 -25.62 25.53
N GLU A 105 -10.93 -24.93 25.20
CA GLU A 105 -11.21 -23.58 25.71
C GLU A 105 -11.47 -23.56 27.22
N GLU A 106 -12.18 -24.55 27.75
CA GLU A 106 -12.40 -24.71 29.18
C GLU A 106 -11.08 -24.98 29.92
N ALA A 107 -10.23 -25.87 29.40
CA ALA A 107 -8.90 -26.10 29.95
C ALA A 107 -8.03 -24.83 29.94
N ARG A 108 -8.09 -24.02 28.87
CA ARG A 108 -7.37 -22.71 28.80
C ARG A 108 -7.87 -21.74 29.86
N ARG A 109 -9.19 -21.65 30.07
CA ARG A 109 -9.78 -20.79 31.10
C ARG A 109 -9.38 -21.24 32.51
N ALA A 110 -9.34 -22.55 32.77
CA ALA A 110 -8.90 -23.09 34.05
C ALA A 110 -7.44 -22.72 34.38
N VAL A 111 -6.52 -22.88 33.42
CA VAL A 111 -5.10 -22.51 33.63
C VAL A 111 -4.92 -20.99 33.73
N ALA A 112 -5.74 -20.20 33.05
CA ALA A 112 -5.72 -18.74 33.20
C ALA A 112 -6.16 -18.30 34.61
N ALA A 113 -7.16 -18.97 35.20
CA ALA A 113 -7.56 -18.75 36.58
C ALA A 113 -6.46 -19.15 37.57
N GLU A 114 -5.80 -20.31 37.35
CA GLU A 114 -4.65 -20.75 38.16
C GLU A 114 -3.50 -19.72 38.14
N LEU A 115 -3.20 -19.14 36.98
CA LEU A 115 -2.17 -18.09 36.85
C LEU A 115 -2.54 -16.81 37.61
N ALA A 116 -3.81 -16.44 37.63
CA ALA A 116 -4.28 -15.29 38.40
C ALA A 116 -4.12 -15.51 39.91
N GLU A 117 -4.50 -16.70 40.41
CA GLU A 117 -4.32 -17.06 41.82
C GLU A 117 -2.84 -17.08 42.23
N LEU A 118 -1.96 -17.59 41.37
CA LEU A 118 -0.52 -17.61 41.61
C LEU A 118 0.08 -16.19 41.63
N ALA A 119 -0.40 -15.30 40.76
CA ALA A 119 0.02 -13.89 40.74
C ALA A 119 -0.41 -13.14 42.01
N ASP A 120 -1.64 -13.37 42.48
CA ASP A 120 -2.14 -12.80 43.73
C ASP A 120 -1.31 -13.29 44.92
N ALA A 121 -1.01 -14.60 44.98
CA ALA A 121 -0.16 -15.18 46.03
C ALA A 121 1.28 -14.63 46.00
N GLU A 122 1.84 -14.43 44.81
CA GLU A 122 3.18 -13.82 44.64
C GLU A 122 3.19 -12.36 45.13
N ALA A 123 2.16 -11.58 44.79
CA ALA A 123 2.02 -10.20 45.23
C ALA A 123 1.93 -10.10 46.76
N VAL A 124 1.14 -10.96 47.41
CA VAL A 124 1.02 -11.01 48.87
C VAL A 124 2.36 -11.36 49.53
N GLU A 125 3.08 -12.37 49.03
CA GLU A 125 4.37 -12.75 49.60
C GLU A 125 5.44 -11.67 49.34
N ALA A 126 5.40 -10.98 48.19
CA ALA A 126 6.28 -9.85 47.90
C ALA A 126 6.09 -8.69 48.88
N GLN A 127 4.85 -8.30 49.15
CA GLN A 127 4.53 -7.28 50.16
C GLN A 127 5.00 -7.69 51.55
N ARG A 128 4.84 -8.96 51.92
CA ARG A 128 5.33 -9.48 53.22
C ARG A 128 6.84 -9.39 53.33
N VAL A 129 7.57 -9.80 52.29
CA VAL A 129 9.03 -9.74 52.25
C VAL A 129 9.51 -8.28 52.31
N GLU A 130 8.86 -7.37 51.58
CA GLU A 130 9.18 -5.93 51.62
C GLU A 130 8.93 -5.32 52.99
N PHE A 131 7.80 -5.66 53.63
CA PHE A 131 7.49 -5.24 55.00
C PHE A 131 8.56 -5.70 55.99
N LEU A 132 8.92 -6.99 55.96
CA LEU A 132 9.97 -7.55 56.83
C LEU A 132 11.34 -6.91 56.56
N THR A 133 11.66 -6.61 55.29
CA THR A 133 12.91 -5.91 54.92
C THR A 133 12.94 -4.51 55.50
N THR A 134 11.84 -3.76 55.37
CA THR A 134 11.72 -2.40 55.91
C THR A 134 11.76 -2.39 57.43
N LEU A 135 11.10 -3.37 58.06
CA LEU A 135 11.12 -3.56 59.51
C LEU A 135 12.55 -3.83 60.00
N ALA A 136 13.29 -4.73 59.35
CA ALA A 136 14.69 -5.02 59.66
C ALA A 136 15.57 -3.75 59.60
N GLN A 137 15.44 -2.96 58.53
CA GLN A 137 16.21 -1.73 58.32
C GLN A 137 15.91 -0.66 59.39
N ARG A 138 14.63 -0.42 59.69
CA ARG A 138 14.22 0.57 60.70
C ARG A 138 14.62 0.13 62.10
N ALA A 139 14.36 -1.13 62.43
CA ALA A 139 14.71 -1.74 63.70
C ALA A 139 16.22 -1.68 63.97
N GLY A 140 17.07 -1.97 62.98
CA GLY A 140 18.53 -1.90 63.13
C GLY A 140 19.01 -0.52 63.59
N SER A 141 18.45 0.57 63.05
CA SER A 141 18.84 1.93 63.42
C SER A 141 18.35 2.38 64.82
N THR A 142 17.26 1.79 65.30
CA THR A 142 16.67 2.08 66.61
C THR A 142 17.35 1.24 67.70
N TYR A 143 17.58 -0.05 67.42
CA TYR A 143 18.29 -0.94 68.34
C TYR A 143 19.76 -0.58 68.49
N ALA A 144 20.46 -0.14 67.44
CA ALA A 144 21.83 0.35 67.55
C ALA A 144 21.95 1.55 68.52
N ARG A 145 20.94 2.44 68.55
CA ARG A 145 20.88 3.57 69.49
C ARG A 145 20.52 3.12 70.91
N ALA A 146 19.54 2.24 71.06
CA ALA A 146 19.09 1.76 72.36
C ALA A 146 20.15 0.90 73.07
N VAL A 147 20.90 0.07 72.32
CA VAL A 147 22.03 -0.72 72.84
C VAL A 147 23.20 0.21 73.22
N ALA A 148 23.52 1.23 72.42
CA ALA A 148 24.56 2.21 72.75
C ALA A 148 24.21 3.06 73.99
N ALA A 149 22.93 3.27 74.27
CA ALA A 149 22.42 3.96 75.46
C ALA A 149 22.28 3.04 76.70
N GLY A 150 22.53 1.73 76.56
CA GLY A 150 22.35 0.75 77.65
C GLY A 150 20.88 0.43 77.99
N GLU A 151 19.94 0.83 77.13
CA GLU A 151 18.49 0.73 77.33
C GLU A 151 17.88 -0.55 76.71
N SER A 152 18.69 -1.48 76.22
CA SER A 152 18.22 -2.72 75.57
C SER A 152 19.16 -3.90 75.82
N ASP A 153 18.59 -5.09 75.99
CA ASP A 153 19.31 -6.35 76.12
C ASP A 153 19.84 -6.85 74.76
N PRO A 154 21.16 -6.99 74.58
CA PRO A 154 21.76 -7.51 73.35
C PRO A 154 21.24 -8.89 72.92
N ALA A 155 20.87 -9.76 73.87
CA ALA A 155 20.34 -11.10 73.55
C ALA A 155 18.94 -11.02 72.91
N ALA A 156 18.09 -10.11 73.38
CA ALA A 156 16.75 -9.89 72.81
C ALA A 156 16.83 -9.30 71.39
N VAL A 157 17.82 -8.45 71.11
CA VAL A 157 18.06 -7.88 69.78
C VAL A 157 18.51 -8.96 68.79
N ALA A 158 19.42 -9.85 69.20
CA ALA A 158 19.86 -10.97 68.37
C ALA A 158 18.69 -11.91 68.03
N ALA A 159 17.87 -12.29 69.02
CA ALA A 159 16.71 -13.16 68.80
C ALA A 159 15.66 -12.55 67.83
N PHE A 160 15.45 -11.23 67.88
CA PHE A 160 14.59 -10.55 66.91
C PHE A 160 15.21 -10.53 65.50
N ALA A 161 16.50 -10.24 65.38
CA ALA A 161 17.20 -10.24 64.10
C ALA A 161 17.17 -11.62 63.43
N ASP A 162 17.41 -12.69 64.21
CA ASP A 162 17.35 -14.08 63.74
C ASP A 162 15.94 -14.45 63.27
N SER A 163 14.90 -14.08 64.04
CA SER A 163 13.49 -14.30 63.65
C SER A 163 13.12 -13.62 62.34
N ILE A 164 13.58 -12.38 62.11
CA ILE A 164 13.35 -11.67 60.85
C ILE A 164 14.14 -12.31 59.69
N ALA A 165 15.39 -12.74 59.93
CA ALA A 165 16.20 -13.43 58.94
C ALA A 165 15.57 -14.77 58.51
N ASP A 166 15.03 -15.53 59.46
CA ASP A 166 14.31 -16.79 59.20
C ASP A 166 13.04 -16.54 58.39
N GLN A 167 12.24 -15.53 58.76
CA GLN A 167 11.02 -15.18 58.04
C GLN A 167 11.30 -14.67 56.62
N LEU A 168 12.35 -13.89 56.43
CA LEU A 168 12.81 -13.44 55.11
C LEU A 168 13.29 -14.61 54.25
N SER A 169 14.06 -15.54 54.83
CA SER A 169 14.54 -16.73 54.13
C SER A 169 13.38 -17.62 53.69
N ALA A 170 12.40 -17.84 54.58
CA ALA A 170 11.17 -18.58 54.28
C ALA A 170 10.32 -17.87 53.21
N GLY A 171 10.20 -16.54 53.27
CA GLY A 171 9.47 -15.77 52.27
C GLY A 171 10.13 -15.79 50.90
N LYS A 172 11.45 -15.67 50.84
CA LYS A 172 12.23 -15.83 49.60
C LYS A 172 12.13 -17.24 49.02
N ALA A 173 12.05 -18.27 49.88
CA ALA A 173 11.80 -19.64 49.42
C ALA A 173 10.39 -19.80 48.82
N ARG A 174 9.35 -19.23 49.46
CA ARG A 174 7.98 -19.21 48.92
C ARG A 174 7.86 -18.44 47.60
N GLN A 175 8.53 -17.29 47.46
CA GLN A 175 8.58 -16.55 46.19
C GLN A 175 9.15 -17.42 45.05
N ARG A 176 10.25 -18.16 45.29
CA ARG A 176 10.82 -19.06 44.29
C ARG A 176 9.89 -20.21 43.91
N ASP A 177 9.14 -20.76 44.88
CA ASP A 177 8.17 -21.82 44.65
C ASP A 177 6.98 -21.35 43.80
N LEU A 178 6.41 -20.19 44.15
CA LEU A 178 5.32 -19.56 43.40
C LEU A 178 5.75 -19.23 41.97
N ALA A 179 6.96 -18.68 41.79
CA ALA A 179 7.51 -18.39 40.47
C ALA A 179 7.67 -19.66 39.61
N ARG A 180 8.15 -20.77 40.20
CA ARG A 180 8.27 -22.06 39.49
C ARG A 180 6.90 -22.57 39.04
N ARG A 181 5.90 -22.56 39.94
CA ARG A 181 4.53 -23.00 39.63
C ARG A 181 3.86 -22.12 38.57
N ALA A 182 4.12 -20.81 38.60
CA ALA A 182 3.62 -19.89 37.59
C ALA A 182 4.23 -20.20 36.21
N GLU A 183 5.52 -20.53 36.15
CA GLU A 183 6.17 -20.91 34.90
C GLU A 183 5.60 -22.22 34.32
N GLU A 184 5.44 -23.25 35.17
CA GLU A 184 4.80 -24.52 34.78
C GLU A 184 3.36 -24.32 34.26
N ALA A 185 2.61 -23.38 34.85
CA ALA A 185 1.27 -23.01 34.38
C ALA A 185 1.31 -22.22 33.05
N ARG A 186 2.30 -21.34 32.85
CA ARG A 186 2.51 -20.64 31.56
C ARG A 186 2.84 -21.61 30.44
N ASP A 187 3.69 -22.61 30.69
CA ASP A 187 4.02 -23.65 29.72
C ASP A 187 2.80 -24.49 29.33
N ARG A 188 2.02 -24.91 30.33
CA ARG A 188 0.73 -25.60 30.10
C ARG A 188 -0.23 -24.75 29.27
N LYS A 189 -0.34 -23.46 29.58
CA LYS A 189 -1.17 -22.52 28.81
C LYS A 189 -0.65 -22.37 27.37
N ALA A 190 0.65 -22.26 27.16
CA ALA A 190 1.25 -22.16 25.83
C ALA A 190 1.01 -23.42 24.99
N ALA A 191 1.09 -24.61 25.60
CA ALA A 191 0.75 -25.87 24.94
C ALA A 191 -0.74 -25.95 24.55
N LEU A 192 -1.64 -25.52 25.44
CA LEU A 192 -3.07 -25.43 25.14
C LEU A 192 -3.38 -24.37 24.08
N ASP A 193 -2.65 -23.25 24.07
CA ASP A 193 -2.76 -22.21 23.05
C ASP A 193 -2.33 -22.75 21.66
N ARG A 194 -1.25 -23.55 21.58
CA ARG A 194 -0.84 -24.25 20.35
C ARG A 194 -1.90 -25.25 19.89
N ARG A 195 -2.39 -26.11 20.80
CA ARG A 195 -3.45 -27.08 20.50
C ARG A 195 -4.75 -26.40 20.05
N HIS A 196 -5.10 -25.27 20.66
CA HIS A 196 -6.24 -24.46 20.24
C HIS A 196 -6.06 -23.92 18.82
N ARG A 197 -4.85 -23.46 18.45
CA ARG A 197 -4.54 -23.04 17.07
C ARG A 197 -4.57 -24.20 16.09
N GLU A 198 -4.12 -25.39 16.47
CA GLU A 198 -4.19 -26.59 15.61
C GLU A 198 -5.64 -27.04 15.38
N VAL A 199 -6.44 -27.10 16.45
CA VAL A 199 -7.85 -27.48 16.38
C VAL A 199 -8.69 -26.39 15.69
N SER A 200 -8.36 -25.12 15.88
CA SER A 200 -9.00 -23.98 15.21
C SER A 200 -8.51 -23.76 13.78
N GLY A 201 -7.27 -24.13 13.46
CA GLY A 201 -6.66 -24.03 12.13
C GLY A 201 -7.21 -25.07 11.15
N LYS A 202 -7.94 -26.08 11.63
CA LYS A 202 -8.82 -26.93 10.81
C LYS A 202 -10.11 -26.23 10.36
N ARG A 203 -10.28 -24.94 10.66
CA ARG A 203 -11.26 -24.08 9.99
C ARG A 203 -10.70 -23.68 8.62
N GLY A 204 -10.98 -24.45 7.58
CA GLY A 204 -11.00 -23.84 6.27
C GLY A 204 -12.16 -22.82 6.25
N PRO A 205 -11.97 -21.58 5.77
CA PRO A 205 -13.09 -20.69 5.53
C PRO A 205 -14.11 -21.38 4.61
N ASP A 206 -15.38 -20.98 4.70
CA ASP A 206 -16.35 -21.38 3.67
C ASP A 206 -15.76 -20.97 2.30
N GLN A 207 -15.75 -21.90 1.35
CA GLN A 207 -15.17 -21.66 0.03
C GLN A 207 -16.29 -21.64 -1.00
N LEU A 208 -16.18 -20.77 -1.99
CA LEU A 208 -17.07 -20.83 -3.13
C LEU A 208 -16.63 -21.96 -4.07
N ALA A 209 -17.59 -22.56 -4.76
CA ALA A 209 -17.35 -23.46 -5.87
C ALA A 209 -18.35 -23.17 -6.98
N ALA A 210 -17.92 -23.28 -8.23
CA ALA A 210 -18.82 -23.23 -9.37
C ALA A 210 -19.38 -24.64 -9.62
N ALA A 211 -20.70 -24.81 -9.47
CA ALA A 211 -21.43 -26.00 -9.86
C ALA A 211 -21.88 -25.84 -11.33
N VAL A 212 -21.21 -26.56 -12.22
CA VAL A 212 -21.45 -26.53 -13.67
C VAL A 212 -22.31 -27.73 -14.04
N SER A 213 -23.50 -27.47 -14.58
CA SER A 213 -24.39 -28.51 -15.09
C SER A 213 -24.08 -28.77 -16.56
N LEU A 214 -23.71 -30.01 -16.89
CA LEU A 214 -23.28 -30.43 -18.22
C LEU A 214 -24.18 -31.54 -18.75
N GLN A 215 -24.48 -31.50 -20.05
CA GLN A 215 -25.07 -32.60 -20.79
C GLN A 215 -24.03 -33.17 -21.77
N VAL A 216 -23.54 -34.38 -21.49
CA VAL A 216 -22.58 -35.07 -22.35
C VAL A 216 -23.34 -35.88 -23.39
N SER A 217 -23.14 -35.56 -24.66
CA SER A 217 -23.76 -36.30 -25.77
C SER A 217 -23.03 -37.63 -25.93
N GLY A 218 -23.75 -38.74 -25.77
CA GLY A 218 -23.24 -40.03 -26.21
C GLY A 218 -23.11 -40.01 -27.73
N ALA A 219 -21.95 -40.37 -28.26
CA ALA A 219 -21.82 -40.64 -29.69
C ALA A 219 -22.77 -41.79 -30.04
N ASP A 220 -23.91 -41.45 -30.68
CA ASP A 220 -24.31 -41.99 -31.98
C ASP A 220 -25.74 -41.57 -32.35
N GLY A 221 -25.86 -40.76 -33.41
CA GLY A 221 -27.12 -40.43 -34.08
C GLY A 221 -27.76 -41.59 -34.86
N ARG A 222 -27.57 -42.84 -34.43
CA ARG A 222 -28.15 -44.04 -35.08
C ARG A 222 -28.54 -45.12 -34.08
N GLY A 223 -29.54 -44.85 -33.25
CA GLY A 223 -30.57 -45.81 -32.81
C GLY A 223 -30.18 -47.27 -32.54
N ARG A 224 -29.04 -47.52 -31.90
CA ARG A 224 -28.71 -48.85 -31.37
C ARG A 224 -28.07 -48.68 -29.99
N SER A 225 -28.85 -49.04 -28.99
CA SER A 225 -28.44 -49.12 -27.59
C SER A 225 -27.46 -50.29 -27.45
N GLU A 226 -26.16 -50.02 -27.35
CA GLU A 226 -25.21 -50.99 -26.80
C GLU A 226 -25.24 -50.89 -25.26
N PRO A 227 -25.39 -52.00 -24.54
CA PRO A 227 -25.26 -52.04 -23.10
C PRO A 227 -23.78 -52.08 -22.73
N PHE A 228 -23.38 -51.25 -21.77
CA PHE A 228 -22.01 -50.99 -21.28
C PHE A 228 -21.26 -49.86 -21.98
N GLY A 229 -21.26 -48.71 -21.32
CA GLY A 229 -20.55 -47.51 -21.72
C GLY A 229 -19.04 -47.72 -21.82
N THR A 230 -18.52 -47.47 -23.01
CA THR A 230 -17.09 -47.31 -23.27
C THR A 230 -16.76 -45.83 -23.42
N ALA A 231 -15.92 -45.36 -22.48
CA ALA A 231 -15.07 -44.18 -22.50
C ALA A 231 -15.62 -42.88 -23.14
N SER A 232 -16.02 -41.96 -22.25
CA SER A 232 -16.10 -40.51 -22.47
C SER A 232 -14.97 -39.98 -23.37
N GLU A 233 -15.32 -39.18 -24.38
CA GLU A 233 -14.37 -38.22 -24.95
C GLU A 233 -13.97 -37.22 -23.84
N GLY A 234 -12.70 -36.79 -23.83
CA GLY A 234 -12.21 -35.83 -22.84
C GLY A 234 -12.92 -34.49 -23.00
N VAL A 235 -13.53 -33.99 -21.91
CA VAL A 235 -14.14 -32.66 -21.86
C VAL A 235 -13.15 -31.72 -21.19
N GLU A 236 -12.81 -30.63 -21.87
CA GLU A 236 -12.02 -29.55 -21.31
C GLU A 236 -12.96 -28.42 -20.91
N LEU A 237 -12.86 -27.94 -19.66
CA LEU A 237 -13.63 -26.82 -19.15
C LEU A 237 -12.71 -25.65 -18.85
N GLU A 238 -13.17 -24.46 -19.20
CA GLU A 238 -12.53 -23.19 -18.89
C GLU A 238 -13.47 -22.34 -18.04
N LEU A 239 -13.03 -21.97 -16.84
CA LEU A 239 -13.78 -21.12 -15.92
C LEU A 239 -13.06 -19.77 -15.84
N SER A 240 -13.75 -18.68 -16.20
CA SER A 240 -13.25 -17.32 -16.04
C SER A 240 -14.10 -16.53 -15.06
N TYR A 241 -13.46 -15.74 -14.21
CA TYR A 241 -14.15 -14.92 -13.22
C TYR A 241 -13.37 -13.67 -12.81
N VAL A 242 -14.08 -12.67 -12.28
CA VAL A 242 -13.51 -11.40 -11.78
C VAL A 242 -13.48 -11.41 -10.25
N VAL A 243 -12.36 -11.00 -9.67
CA VAL A 243 -12.13 -10.93 -8.22
C VAL A 243 -11.57 -9.56 -7.84
N ASP A 244 -12.06 -9.00 -6.74
CA ASP A 244 -11.51 -7.79 -6.13
C ASP A 244 -10.29 -8.11 -5.25
N GLY A 245 -9.57 -7.07 -4.82
CA GLY A 245 -8.39 -7.24 -3.97
C GLY A 245 -7.14 -7.63 -4.74
N ALA A 246 -7.11 -7.32 -6.02
CA ALA A 246 -5.91 -7.32 -6.85
C ALA A 246 -5.84 -6.03 -7.66
N GLY A 247 -4.65 -5.54 -7.91
CA GLY A 247 -4.44 -4.35 -8.72
C GLY A 247 -3.01 -4.29 -9.25
N TRP A 248 -2.78 -3.39 -10.21
CA TRP A 248 -1.43 -3.08 -10.65
C TRP A 248 -1.22 -1.59 -10.86
N GLU A 249 0.02 -1.16 -10.68
CA GLU A 249 0.47 0.21 -10.96
C GLU A 249 1.78 0.21 -11.75
N SER A 250 2.05 1.32 -12.45
CA SER A 250 3.29 1.48 -13.21
C SER A 250 4.39 2.07 -12.33
N THR A 251 5.59 1.50 -12.42
CA THR A 251 6.81 2.05 -11.81
C THR A 251 7.95 2.01 -12.82
N TYR A 252 8.92 2.91 -12.67
CA TYR A 252 9.97 3.11 -13.66
C TYR A 252 11.35 3.12 -13.00
N ASP A 253 12.34 2.57 -13.69
CA ASP A 253 13.75 2.87 -13.45
C ASP A 253 14.26 3.66 -14.67
N VAL A 254 14.69 4.90 -14.44
CA VAL A 254 15.22 5.81 -15.45
C VAL A 254 16.73 5.88 -15.25
N ARG A 255 17.49 5.31 -16.18
CA ARG A 255 18.96 5.33 -16.15
C ARG A 255 19.49 6.26 -17.23
N LEU A 256 20.33 7.21 -16.83
CA LEU A 256 21.10 8.02 -17.76
C LEU A 256 22.49 7.40 -17.94
N ALA A 257 22.85 7.07 -19.17
CA ALA A 257 24.20 6.67 -19.56
C ALA A 257 24.62 7.52 -20.77
N ASP A 258 25.65 8.34 -20.59
CA ASP A 258 26.09 9.37 -21.54
C ASP A 258 24.98 10.34 -21.97
N ASP A 259 24.36 10.13 -23.12
CA ASP A 259 23.27 10.91 -23.72
C ASP A 259 22.02 10.05 -24.02
N ARG A 260 22.01 8.81 -23.53
CA ARG A 260 20.90 7.87 -23.72
C ARG A 260 20.17 7.65 -22.41
N LEU A 261 18.85 7.77 -22.47
CA LEU A 261 17.94 7.55 -21.36
C LEU A 261 17.32 6.16 -21.50
N ALA A 262 17.76 5.21 -20.68
CA ALA A 262 17.16 3.89 -20.59
C ALA A 262 16.03 3.92 -19.57
N VAL A 263 14.79 3.82 -20.05
CA VAL A 263 13.58 3.77 -19.22
C VAL A 263 13.11 2.33 -19.13
N THR A 264 13.30 1.70 -17.98
CA THR A 264 12.74 0.37 -17.69
C THR A 264 11.38 0.55 -17.04
N TRP A 265 10.34 0.03 -17.68
CA TRP A 265 8.98 0.09 -17.19
C TRP A 265 8.56 -1.24 -16.59
N PHE A 266 8.10 -1.18 -15.34
CA PHE A 266 7.56 -2.32 -14.61
C PHE A 266 6.09 -2.09 -14.24
N GLY A 267 5.34 -3.19 -14.23
CA GLY A 267 4.05 -3.28 -13.55
C GLY A 267 4.24 -3.90 -12.17
N LEU A 268 3.85 -3.18 -11.12
CA LEU A 268 3.78 -3.73 -9.76
C LEU A 268 2.41 -4.33 -9.56
N VAL A 269 2.35 -5.66 -9.47
CA VAL A 269 1.11 -6.40 -9.22
C VAL A 269 0.99 -6.69 -7.73
N THR A 270 -0.11 -6.30 -7.13
CA THR A 270 -0.44 -6.59 -5.72
C THR A 270 -1.73 -7.36 -5.65
N GLN A 271 -1.80 -8.38 -4.79
CA GLN A 271 -3.03 -9.14 -4.62
C GLN A 271 -3.17 -9.74 -3.21
N HIS A 272 -4.41 -9.77 -2.73
CA HIS A 272 -4.85 -10.39 -1.48
C HIS A 272 -6.19 -11.12 -1.70
N THR A 273 -6.34 -11.70 -2.88
CA THR A 273 -7.57 -12.39 -3.33
C THR A 273 -7.86 -13.67 -2.54
N GLY A 274 -6.88 -14.16 -1.78
CA GLY A 274 -6.93 -15.41 -1.03
C GLY A 274 -6.55 -16.63 -1.87
N GLU A 275 -6.04 -16.43 -3.08
CA GLU A 275 -5.56 -17.49 -3.98
C GLU A 275 -4.17 -17.14 -4.50
N ASP A 276 -3.24 -18.08 -4.40
CA ASP A 276 -1.91 -17.93 -4.97
C ASP A 276 -1.98 -18.11 -6.49
N TRP A 277 -1.43 -17.16 -7.24
CA TRP A 277 -1.30 -17.30 -8.69
C TRP A 277 0.05 -17.93 -9.00
N PRO A 278 0.09 -19.15 -9.57
CA PRO A 278 1.34 -19.76 -10.00
C PRO A 278 1.93 -19.01 -11.20
N GLU A 279 3.09 -19.45 -11.69
CA GLU A 279 3.64 -19.01 -12.98
C GLU A 279 2.63 -19.30 -14.10
N CYS A 280 1.85 -18.28 -14.46
CA CYS A 280 0.77 -18.36 -15.43
C CYS A 280 0.85 -17.18 -16.41
N GLU A 281 0.02 -17.20 -17.45
CA GLU A 281 -0.03 -16.08 -18.40
C GLU A 281 -0.57 -14.82 -17.70
N LEU A 282 0.33 -13.90 -17.37
CA LEU A 282 0.00 -12.63 -16.73
C LEU A 282 -0.23 -11.56 -17.80
N VAL A 283 -1.33 -10.84 -17.67
CA VAL A 283 -1.70 -9.76 -18.58
C VAL A 283 -2.05 -8.52 -17.78
N LEU A 284 -1.34 -7.42 -17.98
CA LEU A 284 -1.63 -6.14 -17.33
C LEU A 284 -2.48 -5.30 -18.28
N SER A 285 -3.65 -4.87 -17.82
CA SER A 285 -4.57 -4.08 -18.63
C SER A 285 -4.84 -2.73 -17.99
N THR A 286 -4.79 -1.68 -18.79
CA THR A 286 -5.22 -0.33 -18.37
C THR A 286 -6.72 -0.12 -18.52
N ALA A 287 -7.45 -1.13 -19.01
CA ALA A 287 -8.89 -1.06 -19.11
C ALA A 287 -9.48 -0.81 -17.73
N ARG A 288 -10.46 0.09 -17.66
CA ARG A 288 -11.41 0.14 -16.56
C ARG A 288 -12.68 -0.54 -17.08
N PRO A 289 -12.92 -1.82 -16.77
CA PRO A 289 -14.19 -2.45 -17.11
C PRO A 289 -15.30 -1.57 -16.54
N ALA A 290 -16.19 -1.07 -17.41
CA ALA A 290 -17.10 0.02 -17.07
C ALA A 290 -18.04 -0.35 -15.92
N THR A 291 -17.79 0.19 -14.73
CA THR A 291 -18.75 0.17 -13.61
C THR A 291 -19.80 1.27 -13.76
N THR A 292 -19.59 2.23 -14.66
CA THR A 292 -20.46 3.39 -14.84
C THR A 292 -20.73 3.60 -16.33
N THR A 293 -21.79 2.98 -16.84
CA THR A 293 -22.32 3.25 -18.20
C THR A 293 -23.14 4.54 -18.24
N THR A 294 -23.35 5.19 -17.09
CA THR A 294 -24.04 6.48 -16.98
C THR A 294 -23.06 7.62 -17.22
N VAL A 295 -23.18 8.26 -18.37
CA VAL A 295 -22.58 9.57 -18.64
C VAL A 295 -23.16 10.56 -17.62
N PRO A 296 -22.35 11.25 -16.81
CA PRO A 296 -22.85 12.29 -15.93
C PRO A 296 -23.37 13.44 -16.78
N ASP A 297 -24.65 13.79 -16.66
CA ASP A 297 -25.16 15.02 -17.23
C ASP A 297 -24.51 16.20 -16.47
N PRO A 298 -23.87 17.15 -17.17
CA PRO A 298 -23.28 18.30 -16.50
C PRO A 298 -24.40 19.15 -15.89
N ASP A 299 -24.32 19.40 -14.59
CA ASP A 299 -25.17 20.41 -13.94
C ASP A 299 -24.90 21.78 -14.57
N PRO A 300 -25.93 22.55 -14.95
CA PRO A 300 -25.74 23.87 -15.53
C PRO A 300 -25.04 24.79 -14.52
N TRP A 301 -23.84 25.27 -14.89
CA TRP A 301 -23.07 26.21 -14.09
C TRP A 301 -23.56 27.65 -14.32
N TYR A 302 -24.42 28.14 -13.42
CA TYR A 302 -24.89 29.52 -13.45
C TYR A 302 -23.88 30.46 -12.79
N LEU A 303 -23.43 31.49 -13.53
CA LEU A 303 -22.73 32.65 -12.99
C LEU A 303 -23.78 33.73 -12.64
N ASP A 304 -24.06 33.91 -11.35
CA ASP A 304 -24.92 35.01 -10.85
C ASP A 304 -24.07 36.09 -10.17
N ARG A 305 -24.56 37.34 -10.21
CA ARG A 305 -23.92 38.44 -9.45
C ARG A 305 -24.06 38.16 -7.96
N ILE A 306 -22.97 38.36 -7.21
CA ILE A 306 -23.02 38.41 -5.74
C ILE A 306 -24.03 39.50 -5.34
N ARG A 307 -25.24 39.08 -4.95
CA ARG A 307 -26.23 39.97 -4.35
C ARG A 307 -25.85 40.08 -2.88
N PRO A 308 -25.50 41.27 -2.37
CA PRO A 308 -25.24 41.43 -0.95
C PRO A 308 -26.50 41.03 -0.19
N LEU A 309 -26.37 40.03 0.68
CA LEU A 309 -27.44 39.64 1.58
C LEU A 309 -27.87 40.88 2.38
N PRO A 310 -29.18 41.21 2.45
CA PRO A 310 -29.63 42.29 3.31
C PRO A 310 -29.21 41.94 4.73
N VAL A 311 -28.42 42.82 5.34
CA VAL A 311 -27.98 42.68 6.73
C VAL A 311 -29.24 42.61 7.58
N ALA A 312 -29.53 41.43 8.11
CA ALA A 312 -30.63 41.27 9.05
C ALA A 312 -30.34 42.21 10.24
N ARG A 313 -31.22 43.20 10.43
CA ARG A 313 -31.21 44.03 11.63
C ARG A 313 -31.27 43.08 12.82
N ALA A 314 -30.21 43.09 13.63
CA ALA A 314 -30.20 42.42 14.92
C ALA A 314 -31.31 43.01 15.79
N VAL A 315 -32.43 42.30 15.90
CA VAL A 315 -33.37 42.50 16.99
C VAL A 315 -32.76 41.79 18.19
N ALA A 316 -32.42 42.60 19.18
CA ALA A 316 -31.80 42.19 20.42
C ALA A 316 -32.60 41.11 21.15
N ALA A 317 -31.84 40.11 21.59
CA ALA A 317 -31.96 39.36 22.84
C ALA A 317 -33.21 39.62 23.69
N SER A 318 -34.04 38.58 23.83
CA SER A 318 -34.67 38.20 25.10
C SER A 318 -35.28 36.80 24.93
N ARG A 319 -35.04 35.93 25.91
CA ARG A 319 -35.54 34.55 26.06
C ARG A 319 -34.67 33.45 25.47
N SER A 320 -33.69 33.02 26.26
CA SER A 320 -33.73 31.68 26.90
C SER A 320 -32.38 31.40 27.57
N LYS A 321 -32.08 32.19 28.61
CA LYS A 321 -31.05 31.86 29.60
C LYS A 321 -31.64 30.83 30.57
N GLU A 322 -32.07 29.67 30.06
CA GLU A 322 -32.64 28.61 30.90
C GLU A 322 -32.68 27.23 30.21
N MET A 323 -31.65 26.82 29.45
CA MET A 323 -31.48 25.39 29.09
C MET A 323 -30.02 24.88 29.03
N LEU A 324 -29.00 25.71 29.30
CA LEU A 324 -27.63 25.20 29.52
C LEU A 324 -27.37 24.88 31.00
N ARG A 325 -28.07 23.86 31.50
CA ARG A 325 -27.65 23.07 32.67
C ARG A 325 -27.96 21.60 32.42
N ALA A 326 -27.17 20.99 31.55
CA ALA A 326 -26.89 19.55 31.60
C ALA A 326 -25.53 19.35 30.94
N GLY A 327 -24.55 18.92 31.74
CA GLY A 327 -23.16 18.75 31.33
C GLY A 327 -22.95 17.53 30.44
N GLY A 328 -21.97 17.64 29.54
CA GLY A 328 -21.34 16.53 28.83
C GLY A 328 -19.81 16.68 28.91
N PRO A 329 -19.05 15.59 29.03
CA PRO A 329 -17.62 15.61 29.36
C PRO A 329 -16.72 16.01 28.17
N PRO A 330 -15.48 16.48 28.43
CA PRO A 330 -14.56 16.95 27.39
C PRO A 330 -13.78 15.80 26.71
N LEU A 331 -13.54 15.96 25.41
CA LEU A 331 -12.63 15.16 24.58
C LEU A 331 -11.16 15.65 24.74
N PRO A 332 -10.15 14.77 24.67
CA PRO A 332 -8.73 15.15 24.75
C PRO A 332 -8.13 15.54 23.37
N PRO A 333 -6.99 16.26 23.35
CA PRO A 333 -6.35 16.76 22.12
C PRO A 333 -5.46 15.72 21.40
N PRO A 334 -5.17 15.92 20.09
CA PRO A 334 -4.30 15.01 19.33
C PRO A 334 -2.81 15.27 19.60
N ALA A 335 -2.02 14.18 19.59
CA ALA A 335 -0.56 14.19 19.64
C ALA A 335 0.06 14.16 18.23
N PRO A 336 1.30 14.66 18.06
CA PRO A 336 2.00 14.70 16.77
C PRO A 336 2.66 13.35 16.42
N SER A 337 2.56 12.93 15.17
CA SER A 337 3.29 11.79 14.60
C SER A 337 4.67 12.23 14.09
N GLY A 338 5.73 11.76 14.75
CA GLY A 338 7.09 11.81 14.24
C GLY A 338 7.38 10.56 13.40
N TYR A 339 7.81 10.75 12.16
CA TYR A 339 8.43 9.69 11.36
C TYR A 339 9.94 9.76 11.59
N ALA A 340 10.51 8.69 12.14
CA ALA A 340 11.94 8.44 12.13
C ALA A 340 12.28 7.67 10.83
N ALA A 341 13.30 8.16 10.13
CA ALA A 341 13.90 7.50 8.98
C ALA A 341 14.92 6.48 9.49
N ASP A 342 14.79 5.23 9.06
CA ASP A 342 15.88 4.26 9.15
C ASP A 342 16.40 3.99 7.74
N THR A 343 17.65 4.41 7.54
CA THR A 343 18.50 4.12 6.40
C THR A 343 19.07 2.72 6.51
N PHE A 344 18.90 1.91 5.47
CA PHE A 344 19.79 0.77 5.21
C PHE A 344 20.45 0.98 3.85
N ALA A 345 21.76 1.24 3.90
CA ALA A 345 22.65 1.14 2.75
C ALA A 345 23.16 -0.30 2.67
N ALA A 346 23.06 -0.91 1.49
CA ALA A 346 23.77 -2.12 1.14
C ALA A 346 24.26 -1.96 -0.31
N ASP A 347 25.57 -1.89 -0.47
CA ASP A 347 26.24 -1.96 -1.76
C ASP A 347 26.01 -3.34 -2.37
N ALA A 348 25.52 -3.38 -3.61
CA ALA A 348 25.49 -4.58 -4.44
C ALA A 348 25.96 -4.20 -5.84
N GLU A 349 27.12 -4.72 -6.24
CA GLU A 349 27.57 -4.70 -7.63
C GLU A 349 26.55 -5.46 -8.51
N VAL A 350 25.89 -4.74 -9.42
CA VAL A 350 24.97 -5.32 -10.38
C VAL A 350 25.72 -5.58 -11.69
N ALA A 351 25.91 -6.85 -12.02
CA ALA A 351 26.25 -7.27 -13.37
C ALA A 351 25.04 -7.05 -14.28
N LEU A 352 25.24 -6.32 -15.39
CA LEU A 352 24.23 -6.06 -16.41
C LEU A 352 23.76 -7.39 -17.04
N LEU A 353 22.54 -7.80 -16.73
CA LEU A 353 21.81 -8.86 -17.43
C LEU A 353 20.82 -8.19 -18.40
N GLU A 354 20.82 -8.63 -19.64
CA GLU A 354 19.82 -8.20 -20.64
C GLU A 354 18.44 -8.68 -20.20
N GLU A 355 17.56 -7.73 -19.86
CA GLU A 355 16.15 -7.99 -19.56
C GLU A 355 15.32 -7.93 -20.84
N SER A 356 14.43 -8.90 -20.99
CA SER A 356 13.66 -9.15 -22.20
C SER A 356 12.27 -8.48 -22.12
N THR A 357 11.76 -8.00 -23.25
CA THR A 357 10.60 -7.08 -23.33
C THR A 357 9.29 -7.75 -23.74
N GLY A 358 8.17 -7.32 -23.15
CA GLY A 358 6.83 -7.84 -23.42
C GLY A 358 6.17 -7.38 -24.75
N VAL A 359 5.08 -8.05 -25.14
CA VAL A 359 4.30 -7.76 -26.35
C VAL A 359 3.06 -6.93 -26.01
N VAL A 360 2.74 -5.93 -26.85
CA VAL A 360 1.57 -5.04 -26.67
C VAL A 360 0.52 -5.25 -27.74
N GLU A 361 -0.72 -5.39 -27.29
CA GLU A 361 -1.93 -5.26 -28.12
C GLU A 361 -2.66 -3.98 -27.72
N GLN A 362 -2.68 -3.00 -28.62
CA GLN A 362 -3.44 -1.75 -28.44
C GLN A 362 -4.88 -1.93 -28.92
N GLY A 363 -5.85 -1.84 -28.00
CA GLY A 363 -7.26 -1.71 -28.32
C GLY A 363 -7.70 -0.24 -28.27
N VAL A 364 -8.79 0.10 -28.98
CA VAL A 364 -9.34 1.47 -29.10
C VAL A 364 -9.74 2.12 -27.75
N ALA A 365 -9.86 1.34 -26.67
CA ALA A 365 -10.27 1.82 -25.34
C ALA A 365 -9.32 1.44 -24.19
N ALA A 366 -8.34 0.57 -24.41
CA ALA A 366 -7.42 0.09 -23.38
C ALA A 366 -6.17 -0.55 -23.99
N ALA A 367 -5.04 -0.40 -23.31
CA ALA A 367 -3.81 -1.08 -23.65
C ALA A 367 -3.65 -2.35 -22.81
N THR A 368 -3.12 -3.39 -23.45
CA THR A 368 -2.85 -4.69 -22.84
C THR A 368 -1.36 -4.99 -22.98
N TYR A 369 -0.72 -5.27 -21.84
CA TYR A 369 0.70 -5.56 -21.75
C TYR A 369 0.88 -6.99 -21.26
N ARG A 370 1.68 -7.77 -22.00
CA ARG A 370 2.03 -9.14 -21.62
C ARG A 370 3.52 -9.17 -21.26
N PRO A 371 3.88 -9.25 -19.95
CA PRO A 371 5.25 -9.54 -19.55
C PRO A 371 5.74 -10.81 -20.24
N GLU A 372 7.01 -10.85 -20.66
CA GLU A 372 7.54 -11.97 -21.44
C GLU A 372 7.71 -13.25 -20.62
N HIS A 373 8.01 -13.09 -19.34
CA HIS A 373 8.20 -14.19 -18.40
C HIS A 373 6.98 -14.36 -17.50
N PRO A 374 6.52 -15.61 -17.26
CA PRO A 374 5.54 -15.90 -16.23
C PRO A 374 6.06 -15.43 -14.86
N VAL A 375 5.21 -14.73 -14.10
CA VAL A 375 5.52 -14.27 -12.74
C VAL A 375 4.50 -14.89 -11.80
N ALA A 376 4.97 -15.63 -10.79
CA ALA A 376 4.11 -16.10 -9.71
C ALA A 376 3.75 -14.91 -8.81
N VAL A 377 2.47 -14.80 -8.42
CA VAL A 377 1.96 -13.71 -7.58
C VAL A 377 1.15 -14.30 -6.41
N PRO A 378 1.81 -14.64 -5.29
CA PRO A 378 1.15 -15.13 -4.08
C PRO A 378 0.16 -14.13 -3.46
N ALA A 379 -0.80 -14.64 -2.68
CA ALA A 379 -1.82 -13.82 -2.00
C ALA A 379 -1.31 -13.25 -0.67
N ASP A 380 -0.12 -12.68 -0.71
CA ASP A 380 0.59 -12.17 0.47
C ASP A 380 0.43 -10.65 0.67
N GLY A 381 -0.21 -9.95 -0.29
CA GLY A 381 -0.37 -8.51 -0.28
C GLY A 381 0.91 -7.73 -0.61
N THR A 382 1.99 -8.41 -0.98
CA THR A 382 3.24 -7.77 -1.40
C THR A 382 3.20 -7.41 -2.88
N ALA A 383 4.03 -6.45 -3.30
CA ALA A 383 4.13 -6.01 -4.68
C ALA A 383 5.12 -6.89 -5.45
N HIS A 384 4.63 -7.53 -6.51
CA HIS A 384 5.42 -8.38 -7.40
C HIS A 384 5.73 -7.61 -8.69
N ARG A 385 7.01 -7.47 -9.03
CA ARG A 385 7.49 -6.68 -10.16
C ARG A 385 7.46 -7.52 -11.45
N ALA A 386 6.78 -7.04 -12.49
CA ALA A 386 6.81 -7.62 -13.83
C ALA A 386 7.33 -6.60 -14.84
N THR A 387 8.40 -6.92 -15.57
CA THR A 387 8.94 -6.04 -16.60
C THR A 387 7.98 -5.96 -17.78
N VAL A 388 7.54 -4.74 -18.10
CA VAL A 388 6.64 -4.45 -19.22
C VAL A 388 7.45 -4.16 -20.48
N ALA A 389 8.40 -3.23 -20.40
CA ALA A 389 9.24 -2.83 -21.52
C ALA A 389 10.54 -2.18 -21.04
N VAL A 390 11.58 -2.28 -21.86
CA VAL A 390 12.84 -1.53 -21.72
C VAL A 390 12.92 -0.60 -22.93
N LEU A 391 12.97 0.71 -22.70
CA LEU A 391 12.96 1.72 -23.74
C LEU A 391 14.29 2.48 -23.74
N GLU A 392 14.94 2.57 -24.90
CA GLU A 392 16.08 3.47 -25.10
C GLU A 392 15.61 4.73 -25.81
N LEU A 393 15.63 5.86 -25.10
CA LEU A 393 15.23 7.17 -25.60
C LEU A 393 16.47 8.06 -25.75
N GLY A 394 16.55 8.77 -26.87
CA GLY A 394 17.55 9.84 -27.02
C GLY A 394 17.15 11.03 -26.17
N ALA A 395 18.10 11.61 -25.43
CA ALA A 395 17.85 12.74 -24.55
C ALA A 395 18.82 13.89 -24.82
N GLU A 396 18.29 15.11 -24.84
CA GLU A 396 19.09 16.33 -24.76
C GLU A 396 19.27 16.70 -23.30
N LEU A 397 20.52 16.83 -22.86
CA LEU A 397 20.86 17.18 -21.48
C LEU A 397 21.13 18.67 -21.33
N ASP A 398 20.52 19.27 -20.32
CA ASP A 398 20.85 20.61 -19.83
C ASP A 398 20.73 20.69 -18.31
N TYR A 399 21.11 21.83 -17.75
CA TYR A 399 20.99 22.10 -16.33
C TYR A 399 20.01 23.23 -16.09
N VAL A 400 19.23 23.16 -15.03
CA VAL A 400 18.33 24.23 -14.59
C VAL A 400 18.65 24.60 -13.15
N THR A 401 18.73 25.89 -12.86
CA THR A 401 18.95 26.40 -11.50
C THR A 401 18.03 27.58 -11.21
N ALA A 402 17.54 27.68 -9.97
CA ALA A 402 16.72 28.78 -9.48
C ALA A 402 17.32 29.41 -8.21
N PRO A 403 18.41 30.19 -8.33
CA PRO A 403 19.28 30.57 -7.21
C PRO A 403 18.63 31.41 -6.10
N ALA A 404 17.47 32.01 -6.39
CA ALA A 404 16.65 32.71 -5.41
C ALA A 404 15.91 31.75 -4.45
N GLN A 405 15.72 30.50 -4.83
CA GLN A 405 15.08 29.45 -4.03
C GLN A 405 16.13 28.52 -3.41
N SER A 406 17.05 28.00 -4.21
CA SER A 406 18.21 27.22 -3.74
C SER A 406 19.40 27.37 -4.70
N PRO A 407 20.65 27.29 -4.21
CA PRO A 407 21.85 27.42 -5.02
C PRO A 407 22.20 26.13 -5.79
N ASP A 408 21.23 25.25 -6.02
CA ASP A 408 21.47 23.94 -6.60
C ASP A 408 21.23 23.95 -8.11
N ALA A 409 21.98 23.13 -8.83
CA ALA A 409 21.81 22.90 -10.26
C ALA A 409 21.22 21.50 -10.49
N HIS A 410 20.05 21.45 -11.12
CA HIS A 410 19.39 20.21 -11.47
C HIS A 410 19.79 19.79 -12.88
N LEU A 411 20.25 18.55 -13.04
CA LEU A 411 20.37 17.95 -14.36
C LEU A 411 18.97 17.64 -14.89
N ARG A 412 18.71 18.02 -16.14
CA ARG A 412 17.44 17.80 -16.82
C ARG A 412 17.70 17.12 -18.16
N ALA A 413 16.86 16.15 -18.46
CA ALA A 413 16.81 15.49 -19.76
C ALA A 413 15.51 15.84 -20.47
N THR A 414 15.62 16.35 -21.69
CA THR A 414 14.50 16.50 -22.61
C THR A 414 14.52 15.34 -23.58
N ALA A 415 13.48 14.51 -23.57
CA ALA A 415 13.41 13.32 -24.40
C ALA A 415 12.06 13.22 -25.10
N VAL A 416 12.06 12.63 -26.29
CA VAL A 416 10.82 12.28 -27.01
C VAL A 416 10.56 10.79 -26.83
N ASN A 417 9.34 10.42 -26.48
CA ASN A 417 8.96 9.00 -26.42
C ASN A 417 8.87 8.45 -27.84
N SER A 418 9.96 7.87 -28.32
CA SER A 418 10.07 7.21 -29.63
C SER A 418 9.44 5.81 -29.66
N SER A 419 8.93 5.32 -28.53
CA SER A 419 8.33 3.99 -28.43
C SER A 419 6.87 3.99 -28.88
N ALA A 420 6.33 2.79 -29.13
CA ALA A 420 4.90 2.61 -29.39
C ALA A 420 4.05 2.68 -28.11
N HIS A 421 4.66 2.77 -26.93
CA HIS A 421 3.97 2.66 -25.65
C HIS A 421 3.58 4.05 -25.14
N THR A 422 2.33 4.19 -24.67
CA THR A 422 2.00 5.28 -23.75
C THR A 422 2.50 4.90 -22.35
N LEU A 423 3.48 5.63 -21.82
CA LEU A 423 3.90 5.44 -20.44
C LEU A 423 2.86 6.08 -19.52
N LEU A 424 2.47 5.34 -18.49
CA LEU A 424 1.43 5.73 -17.55
C LEU A 424 2.05 6.50 -16.39
N PRO A 425 1.26 7.33 -15.69
CA PRO A 425 1.79 8.07 -14.56
C PRO A 425 2.19 7.12 -13.43
N GLY A 426 3.39 7.31 -12.88
CA GLY A 426 3.95 6.41 -11.87
C GLY A 426 5.24 6.94 -11.22
N PRO A 427 5.64 6.40 -10.05
CA PRO A 427 6.95 6.71 -9.48
C PRO A 427 8.08 6.22 -10.40
N ALA A 428 9.17 6.98 -10.43
CA ALA A 428 10.36 6.67 -11.21
C ALA A 428 11.61 6.84 -10.35
N SER A 429 12.40 5.77 -10.24
CA SER A 429 13.74 5.81 -9.66
C SER A 429 14.73 6.30 -10.70
N VAL A 430 15.57 7.27 -10.36
CA VAL A 430 16.55 7.86 -11.27
C VAL A 430 17.95 7.38 -10.91
N PHE A 431 18.68 6.93 -11.92
CA PHE A 431 20.07 6.47 -11.80
C PHE A 431 20.96 7.20 -12.80
N HIS A 432 22.18 7.53 -12.39
CA HIS A 432 23.27 7.92 -13.28
C HIS A 432 24.26 6.75 -13.32
N ASP A 433 24.46 6.16 -14.49
CA ASP A 433 25.18 4.89 -14.63
C ASP A 433 24.64 3.81 -13.67
N ALA A 434 25.42 3.42 -12.65
CA ALA A 434 25.01 2.45 -11.63
C ALA A 434 24.48 3.10 -10.34
N ASP A 435 24.64 4.41 -10.17
CA ASP A 435 24.37 5.11 -8.91
C ASP A 435 22.94 5.63 -8.84
N PHE A 436 22.25 5.36 -7.73
CA PHE A 436 20.94 5.93 -7.45
C PHE A 436 21.05 7.40 -7.05
N VAL A 437 20.43 8.29 -7.81
CA VAL A 437 20.53 9.75 -7.61
C VAL A 437 19.24 10.38 -7.07
N GLY A 438 18.10 9.70 -7.18
CA GLY A 438 16.86 10.17 -6.59
C GLY A 438 15.61 9.49 -7.12
N ALA A 439 14.46 10.03 -6.73
CA ALA A 439 13.16 9.59 -7.23
C ALA A 439 12.38 10.78 -7.79
N THR A 440 11.64 10.54 -8.86
CA THR A 440 10.72 11.48 -9.49
C THR A 440 9.38 10.80 -9.76
N ARG A 441 8.42 11.54 -10.31
CA ARG A 441 7.16 11.01 -10.78
C ARG A 441 7.07 11.24 -12.28
N LEU A 442 6.91 10.15 -13.03
CA LEU A 442 6.61 10.22 -14.45
C LEU A 442 5.13 10.57 -14.60
N GLU A 443 4.83 11.57 -15.40
CA GLU A 443 3.46 11.86 -15.85
C GLU A 443 3.11 10.99 -17.07
N THR A 444 1.89 11.10 -17.58
CA THR A 444 1.55 10.39 -18.82
C THR A 444 2.48 10.85 -19.93
N TRP A 445 3.12 9.92 -20.64
CA TRP A 445 4.05 10.22 -21.73
C TRP A 445 3.64 9.44 -22.98
N ALA A 446 2.93 10.10 -23.87
CA ALA A 446 2.38 9.50 -25.08
C ALA A 446 3.46 9.28 -26.15
N PRO A 447 3.27 8.34 -27.10
CA PRO A 447 4.15 8.20 -28.25
C PRO A 447 4.30 9.51 -29.03
N GLY A 448 5.53 9.92 -29.29
CA GLY A 448 5.89 11.15 -29.97
C GLY A 448 5.82 12.44 -29.13
N GLU A 449 5.40 12.36 -27.87
CA GLU A 449 5.40 13.50 -26.95
C GLU A 449 6.82 13.76 -26.41
N GLU A 450 7.18 15.03 -26.27
CA GLU A 450 8.43 15.48 -25.65
C GLU A 450 8.18 15.78 -24.18
N VAL A 451 9.00 15.23 -23.29
CA VAL A 451 8.90 15.44 -21.84
C VAL A 451 10.26 15.82 -21.27
N GLU A 452 10.23 16.77 -20.36
CA GLU A 452 11.37 17.17 -19.55
C GLU A 452 11.38 16.40 -18.22
N LEU A 453 12.48 15.71 -17.92
CA LEU A 453 12.68 14.95 -16.70
C LEU A 453 13.81 15.54 -15.88
N ALA A 454 13.55 15.86 -14.61
CA ALA A 454 14.59 16.20 -13.66
C ALA A 454 15.30 14.91 -13.22
N LEU A 455 16.61 14.83 -13.46
CA LEU A 455 17.42 13.65 -13.19
C LEU A 455 18.21 13.75 -11.87
N GLY A 456 18.02 14.81 -11.10
CA GLY A 456 18.67 15.01 -9.81
C GLY A 456 19.63 16.20 -9.81
N LEU A 457 20.39 16.34 -8.72
CA LEU A 457 21.36 17.41 -8.53
C LEU A 457 22.73 17.05 -9.08
N ASP A 458 23.46 18.03 -9.58
CA ASP A 458 24.86 17.88 -9.99
C ASP A 458 25.73 19.00 -9.39
N ASP A 459 26.39 18.69 -8.29
CA ASP A 459 27.24 19.63 -7.54
C ASP A 459 28.47 20.11 -8.33
N ARG A 460 28.77 19.50 -9.49
CA ARG A 460 29.84 19.96 -10.39
C ARG A 460 29.45 21.25 -11.11
N ILE A 461 28.16 21.58 -11.21
CA ILE A 461 27.71 22.90 -11.65
C ILE A 461 27.50 23.75 -10.40
N ARG A 462 28.50 24.55 -10.06
CA ARG A 462 28.48 25.36 -8.84
C ARG A 462 27.77 26.68 -9.09
N VAL A 463 26.69 26.93 -8.35
CA VAL A 463 25.92 28.17 -8.44
C VAL A 463 26.04 28.95 -7.13
N GLU A 464 26.28 30.26 -7.24
CA GLU A 464 26.37 31.15 -6.10
C GLU A 464 25.61 32.44 -6.38
N ARG A 465 24.67 32.82 -5.51
CA ARG A 465 23.97 34.10 -5.58
C ARG A 465 24.42 35.02 -4.44
N LYS A 466 25.00 36.16 -4.79
CA LYS A 466 25.50 37.16 -3.85
C LYS A 466 24.74 38.49 -3.98
N LEU A 467 24.36 39.07 -2.85
CA LEU A 467 23.90 40.46 -2.79
C LEU A 467 25.11 41.40 -2.89
N ILE A 468 25.24 42.11 -4.00
CA ILE A 468 26.37 42.99 -4.31
C ILE A 468 26.13 44.41 -3.81
N ARG A 469 24.89 44.90 -3.92
CA ARG A 469 24.53 46.26 -3.50
C ARG A 469 23.17 46.28 -2.86
N ARG A 470 23.04 47.04 -1.78
CA ARG A 470 21.76 47.40 -1.17
C ARG A 470 21.74 48.88 -0.87
N SER A 471 20.67 49.57 -1.27
CA SER A 471 20.42 50.96 -0.92
C SER A 471 18.95 51.16 -0.59
N ALA A 472 18.67 51.91 0.47
CA ALA A 472 17.32 52.29 0.83
C ALA A 472 17.30 53.76 1.23
N THR A 473 16.41 54.54 0.62
CA THR A 473 16.21 55.94 1.00
C THR A 473 15.20 56.01 2.14
N LYS A 474 15.58 56.62 3.27
CA LYS A 474 14.62 56.99 4.32
C LYS A 474 13.79 58.16 3.79
N ALA A 475 12.46 58.03 3.79
CA ALA A 475 11.59 59.12 3.37
C ALA A 475 11.78 60.32 4.30
N ALA A 476 12.10 61.48 3.72
CA ALA A 476 11.81 62.75 4.36
C ALA A 476 10.30 62.98 4.28
N LEU A 477 9.77 63.86 5.15
CA LEU A 477 8.33 64.11 5.25
C LEU A 477 7.75 64.54 3.89
N GLY A 478 7.13 63.61 3.15
CA GLY A 478 6.53 63.84 1.82
C GLY A 478 7.15 63.12 0.62
N SER A 479 8.24 62.36 0.75
CA SER A 479 8.91 61.71 -0.40
C SER A 479 8.58 60.20 -0.58
N THR A 480 8.65 59.74 -1.83
CA THR A 480 8.60 58.32 -2.23
C THR A 480 9.74 57.55 -1.58
N ARG A 481 9.48 56.37 -1.02
CA ARG A 481 10.55 55.49 -0.49
C ARG A 481 11.10 54.65 -1.64
N ARG A 482 12.42 54.61 -1.79
CA ARG A 482 13.10 53.81 -2.81
C ARG A 482 13.97 52.77 -2.15
N ARG A 483 13.88 51.53 -2.65
CA ARG A 483 14.77 50.41 -2.31
C ARG A 483 15.41 49.89 -3.58
N GLU A 484 16.72 49.69 -3.54
CA GLU A 484 17.49 49.08 -4.60
C GLU A 484 18.29 47.93 -4.05
N VAL A 485 18.25 46.81 -4.76
CA VAL A 485 19.13 45.66 -4.53
C VAL A 485 19.72 45.20 -5.84
N GLU A 486 20.96 44.73 -5.79
CA GLU A 486 21.68 44.17 -6.93
C GLU A 486 22.25 42.83 -6.51
N TYR A 487 21.86 41.79 -7.24
CA TYR A 487 22.35 40.43 -7.07
C TYR A 487 23.29 40.08 -8.21
N ARG A 488 24.31 39.29 -7.90
CA ARG A 488 25.15 38.60 -8.87
C ARG A 488 25.02 37.11 -8.63
N THR A 489 24.61 36.42 -9.67
CA THR A 489 24.60 34.97 -9.74
C THR A 489 25.82 34.54 -10.56
N THR A 490 26.70 33.74 -9.95
CA THR A 490 27.86 33.16 -10.60
C THR A 490 27.58 31.67 -10.82
N VAL A 491 27.78 31.19 -12.04
CA VAL A 491 27.63 29.78 -12.43
C VAL A 491 28.96 29.29 -12.94
N ALA A 492 29.51 28.24 -12.35
CA ALA A 492 30.79 27.64 -12.72
C ALA A 492 30.61 26.17 -13.14
N ASN A 493 31.18 25.80 -14.28
CA ASN A 493 31.16 24.43 -14.78
C ASN A 493 32.43 23.68 -14.37
N HIS A 494 32.34 22.73 -13.45
CA HIS A 494 33.43 21.83 -13.08
C HIS A 494 33.33 20.44 -13.73
N THR A 495 32.39 20.23 -14.64
CA THR A 495 32.30 18.98 -15.41
C THR A 495 33.37 18.94 -16.51
N PRO A 496 33.75 17.74 -17.00
CA PRO A 496 34.71 17.61 -18.09
C PRO A 496 34.13 17.96 -19.48
N ARG A 497 32.82 18.27 -19.57
CA ARG A 497 32.10 18.53 -20.82
C ARG A 497 31.53 19.96 -20.82
N PRO A 498 31.25 20.55 -21.99
CA PRO A 498 30.47 21.79 -22.06
C PRO A 498 29.08 21.58 -21.42
N ALA A 499 28.59 22.58 -20.68
CA ALA A 499 27.31 22.54 -19.99
C ALA A 499 26.39 23.67 -20.47
N LYS A 500 25.15 23.34 -20.83
CA LYS A 500 24.08 24.32 -21.06
C LYS A 500 23.33 24.50 -19.75
N VAL A 501 23.35 25.71 -19.19
CA VAL A 501 22.72 26.02 -17.90
C VAL A 501 21.66 27.09 -18.10
N THR A 502 20.40 26.74 -17.82
CA THR A 502 19.27 27.64 -17.73
C THR A 502 19.17 28.19 -16.30
N VAL A 503 19.47 29.49 -16.14
CA VAL A 503 19.32 30.20 -14.87
C VAL A 503 17.94 30.85 -14.84
N LEU A 504 17.18 30.56 -13.79
CA LEU A 504 15.88 31.15 -13.50
C LEU A 504 16.00 32.11 -12.31
N ASP A 505 15.57 33.35 -12.48
CA ASP A 505 15.39 34.31 -11.38
C ASP A 505 14.06 35.04 -11.57
N GLN A 506 13.65 35.86 -10.61
CA GLN A 506 12.37 36.53 -10.63
C GLN A 506 12.47 37.99 -10.22
N ILE A 507 11.67 38.82 -10.88
CA ILE A 507 11.39 40.20 -10.48
C ILE A 507 9.99 40.21 -9.86
N PRO A 508 9.83 40.76 -8.64
CA PRO A 508 8.51 40.90 -8.05
C PRO A 508 7.54 41.66 -8.96
N VAL A 509 6.34 41.11 -9.14
CA VAL A 509 5.25 41.80 -9.85
C VAL A 509 4.40 42.55 -8.83
N SER A 510 4.16 43.84 -9.08
CA SER A 510 3.29 44.62 -8.22
C SER A 510 1.82 44.22 -8.38
N ARG A 511 1.11 44.12 -7.26
CA ARG A 511 -0.36 43.98 -7.21
C ARG A 511 -1.06 45.26 -6.76
N ASP A 512 -0.31 46.32 -6.52
CA ASP A 512 -0.79 47.59 -5.98
C ASP A 512 -0.21 48.76 -6.78
N GLU A 513 -1.06 49.72 -7.17
CA GLU A 513 -0.65 50.87 -7.99
C GLU A 513 0.37 51.78 -7.27
N GLY A 514 0.39 51.76 -5.93
CA GLY A 514 1.34 52.47 -5.10
C GLY A 514 2.72 51.83 -4.99
N ILE A 515 2.93 50.66 -5.61
CA ILE A 515 4.22 49.96 -5.64
C ILE A 515 4.68 49.83 -7.10
N THR A 516 5.78 50.50 -7.45
CA THR A 516 6.40 50.39 -8.77
C THR A 516 7.69 49.58 -8.68
N VAL A 517 7.77 48.47 -9.43
CA VAL A 517 8.97 47.63 -9.53
C VAL A 517 9.62 47.82 -10.89
N ARG A 518 10.93 48.07 -10.92
CA ARG A 518 11.71 48.23 -12.16
C ARG A 518 13.05 47.51 -12.06
N ALA A 519 13.41 46.75 -13.09
CA ALA A 519 14.79 46.31 -13.27
C ALA A 519 15.61 47.50 -13.80
N PHE A 520 16.68 47.89 -13.10
CA PHE A 520 17.58 48.95 -13.59
C PHE A 520 18.88 48.38 -14.17
N LYS A 521 19.17 47.11 -13.90
CA LYS A 521 20.32 46.40 -14.46
C LYS A 521 19.93 44.94 -14.67
N VAL A 522 20.11 44.44 -15.89
CA VAL A 522 19.98 43.02 -16.22
C VAL A 522 21.04 42.72 -17.26
N ASP A 523 22.03 41.92 -16.91
CA ASP A 523 23.16 41.62 -17.78
C ASP A 523 23.68 40.20 -17.49
N PRO A 524 23.70 39.28 -18.48
CA PRO A 524 23.22 39.46 -19.85
C PRO A 524 21.70 39.67 -19.94
N ASN A 525 21.19 40.05 -21.11
CA ASN A 525 19.74 40.10 -21.34
C ASN A 525 19.13 38.68 -21.25
N PRO A 526 17.99 38.51 -20.58
CA PRO A 526 17.32 37.22 -20.49
C PRO A 526 16.77 36.82 -21.85
N VAL A 527 16.77 35.52 -22.13
CA VAL A 527 16.21 34.96 -23.37
C VAL A 527 14.68 34.94 -23.34
N ASP A 528 14.10 34.90 -22.15
CA ASP A 528 12.65 34.92 -21.95
C ASP A 528 12.26 35.65 -20.67
N ARG A 529 11.06 36.24 -20.66
CA ARG A 529 10.44 36.90 -19.52
C ARG A 529 8.93 36.66 -19.51
N THR A 530 8.42 36.08 -18.43
CA THR A 530 6.99 35.83 -18.27
C THR A 530 6.25 37.03 -17.63
N ASP A 531 4.92 37.08 -17.80
CA ASP A 531 4.06 38.07 -17.15
C ASP A 531 4.09 38.00 -15.61
N LEU A 532 4.49 36.83 -15.07
CA LEU A 532 4.69 36.60 -13.64
C LEU A 532 6.06 37.07 -13.15
N GLY A 533 6.87 37.70 -14.01
CA GLY A 533 8.15 38.30 -13.66
C GLY A 533 9.31 37.31 -13.59
N VAL A 534 9.14 36.07 -14.05
CA VAL A 534 10.24 35.09 -14.15
C VAL A 534 11.13 35.46 -15.34
N LEU A 535 12.43 35.46 -15.12
CA LEU A 535 13.47 35.71 -16.11
C LEU A 535 14.29 34.45 -16.32
N SER A 536 14.60 34.14 -17.58
CA SER A 536 15.38 32.96 -17.96
C SER A 536 16.63 33.37 -18.74
N TRP A 537 17.79 32.85 -18.36
CA TRP A 537 19.05 32.98 -19.13
C TRP A 537 19.55 31.60 -19.52
N LYS A 538 19.92 31.41 -20.80
CA LYS A 538 20.59 30.20 -21.27
C LYS A 538 22.08 30.49 -21.42
N LEU A 539 22.89 29.88 -20.57
CA LEU A 539 24.33 30.04 -20.54
C LEU A 539 24.99 28.76 -21.08
N GLU A 540 25.87 28.89 -22.07
CA GLU A 540 26.74 27.78 -22.48
C GLU A 540 28.10 27.96 -21.82
N LEU A 541 28.55 27.00 -21.02
CA LEU A 541 29.82 27.06 -20.29
C LEU A 541 30.76 25.94 -20.76
N ALA A 542 31.94 26.28 -21.25
CA ALA A 542 33.01 25.32 -21.49
C ALA A 542 33.50 24.67 -20.17
N PRO A 543 34.21 23.53 -20.22
CA PRO A 543 34.81 22.93 -19.03
C PRO A 543 35.69 23.93 -18.27
N GLY A 544 35.44 24.12 -16.98
CA GLY A 544 36.14 25.09 -16.12
C GLY A 544 35.72 26.54 -16.28
N GLU A 545 34.80 26.86 -17.20
CA GLU A 545 34.32 28.23 -17.43
C GLU A 545 33.38 28.69 -16.30
N THR A 546 33.42 29.99 -16.01
CA THR A 546 32.50 30.65 -15.08
C THR A 546 31.83 31.82 -15.78
N LYS A 547 30.50 31.91 -15.66
CA LYS A 547 29.69 33.03 -16.18
C LYS A 547 28.89 33.69 -15.06
N GLU A 548 28.59 34.97 -15.26
CA GLU A 548 27.84 35.78 -14.29
C GLU A 548 26.55 36.32 -14.90
N VAL A 549 25.50 36.35 -14.08
CA VAL A 549 24.24 37.06 -14.34
C VAL A 549 24.06 38.10 -13.25
N ASN A 550 23.98 39.37 -13.63
CA ASN A 550 23.78 40.50 -12.73
C ASN A 550 22.36 41.04 -12.87
N MET A 551 21.62 41.09 -11.77
CA MET A 551 20.25 41.61 -11.72
C MET A 551 20.11 42.68 -10.64
N GLY A 552 19.81 43.90 -11.06
CA GLY A 552 19.53 45.06 -10.23
C GLY A 552 18.06 45.45 -10.33
N LEU A 553 17.38 45.50 -9.19
CA LEU A 553 15.95 45.83 -9.09
C LEU A 553 15.71 46.99 -8.12
N ARG A 554 14.76 47.84 -8.51
CA ARG A 554 14.34 49.04 -7.80
C ARG A 554 12.85 48.93 -7.49
N VAL A 555 12.51 49.13 -6.22
CA VAL A 555 11.13 49.25 -5.76
C VAL A 555 10.91 50.67 -5.25
N GLU A 556 9.89 51.32 -5.80
CA GLU A 556 9.43 52.64 -5.38
C GLU A 556 8.05 52.51 -4.74
N LEU A 557 7.92 53.03 -3.52
CA LEU A 557 6.69 53.01 -2.72
C LEU A 557 6.13 54.42 -2.62
N ALA A 558 4.88 54.57 -3.05
CA ALA A 558 4.12 55.80 -2.90
C ALA A 558 3.93 56.18 -1.42
N ARG A 559 3.57 57.44 -1.18
CA ARG A 559 3.43 57.98 0.17
C ARG A 559 2.38 57.21 0.96
N GLY A 560 2.77 56.72 2.15
CA GLY A 560 1.85 56.02 3.07
C GLY A 560 1.63 54.54 2.75
N VAL A 561 2.23 54.01 1.68
CA VAL A 561 2.15 52.58 1.33
C VAL A 561 3.18 51.79 2.12
N GLU A 562 2.72 50.73 2.79
CA GLU A 562 3.57 49.73 3.42
C GLU A 562 3.67 48.49 2.53
N MET A 563 4.88 47.94 2.41
CA MET A 563 5.17 46.79 1.56
C MET A 563 5.27 45.53 2.41
N SER A 564 4.46 44.51 2.09
CA SER A 564 4.56 43.15 2.64
C SER A 564 5.10 42.18 1.60
N GLY A 565 5.76 41.09 2.03
CA GLY A 565 6.18 40.00 1.13
C GLY A 565 7.51 40.19 0.40
N TRP A 566 8.26 41.25 0.72
CA TRP A 566 9.64 41.41 0.26
C TRP A 566 10.53 40.35 0.90
N ARG A 567 11.09 39.45 0.08
CA ARG A 567 12.07 38.43 0.47
C ARG A 567 13.45 38.94 0.05
N GLU A 568 14.39 39.05 1.00
CA GLU A 568 15.79 39.41 0.72
C GLU A 568 16.58 38.23 0.16
#